data_AF-A0A7L8UB13-F1
#
_entry.id   AF-A0A7L8UB13-F1
#
_cell.length_a   1.000
_cell.length_b   1.000
_cell.length_c   1.000
_cell.angle_alpha   90.00
_cell.angle_beta   90.00
_cell.angle_gamma   90.00
#
_symmetry.space_group_name_H-M   'P 1'
#
loop_
_entity.id
_entity.type
_entity.pdbx_description
1 polymer ?
#
loop_
_entity_poly.entity_id
_entity_poly.type
_entity_poly.pdbx_seq_one_letter_code
_entity_poly.pdbx_strand_id
1 'polypeptide(L)'
;MKKILLLGFLLIVTFCIGYYFYTESDMYILKKFSNEIVKNTSNVDNIIEEHVKYTSKGKILSLYVLNFIKQEYKKNKEQIIIYSREEAKKYRQDKIVLKEKEKLYYVKFNDEMIFPFIVNNDSKIIVLMILTKGSEGTLSESRSDQ
;
A
#
# COMPACT_ATOMS: atom_id res chain seq x y z
N MET A 1 -47.69 -4.29 8.11
CA MET A 1 -46.78 -5.29 7.49
C MET A 1 -45.86 -4.69 6.43
N LYS A 2 -46.35 -4.01 5.38
CA LYS A 2 -45.49 -3.40 4.32
C LYS A 2 -44.44 -2.40 4.84
N LYS A 3 -44.77 -1.57 5.84
CA LYS A 3 -43.84 -0.60 6.44
C LYS A 3 -42.68 -1.23 7.24
N ILE A 4 -42.92 -2.39 7.86
CA ILE A 4 -41.91 -3.11 8.65
C ILE A 4 -40.93 -3.83 7.71
N LEU A 5 -41.43 -4.42 6.62
CA LEU A 5 -40.59 -4.99 5.56
C LEU A 5 -39.68 -3.95 4.89
N LEU A 6 -40.21 -2.75 4.65
CA LEU A 6 -39.44 -1.65 4.06
C LEU A 6 -38.31 -1.17 5.00
N LEU A 7 -38.58 -1.11 6.31
CA LEU A 7 -37.58 -0.71 7.32
C LEU A 7 -36.46 -1.76 7.45
N GLY A 8 -36.80 -3.04 7.42
CA GLY A 8 -35.82 -4.13 7.42
C GLY A 8 -34.94 -4.12 6.17
N PHE A 9 -35.53 -3.88 5.00
CA PHE A 9 -34.78 -3.75 3.75
C PHE A 9 -33.84 -2.54 3.76
N LEU A 10 -34.30 -1.40 4.30
CA LEU A 10 -33.48 -0.19 4.42
C LEU A 10 -32.24 -0.44 5.30
N LEU A 11 -32.39 -1.14 6.43
CA LEU A 11 -31.28 -1.48 7.32
C LEU A 11 -30.28 -2.43 6.66
N ILE A 12 -30.74 -3.41 5.88
CA ILE A 12 -29.86 -4.32 5.15
C ILE A 12 -29.09 -3.55 4.08
N VAL A 13 -29.77 -2.68 3.32
CA VAL A 13 -29.13 -1.88 2.27
C VAL A 13 -28.11 -0.91 2.86
N THR A 14 -28.40 -0.22 3.97
CA THR A 14 -27.41 0.65 4.63
C THR A 14 -26.26 -0.13 5.23
N PHE A 15 -26.49 -1.34 5.75
CA PHE A 15 -25.43 -2.20 6.24
C PHE A 15 -24.54 -2.74 5.10
N CYS A 16 -25.13 -3.17 3.99
CA CYS A 16 -24.40 -3.64 2.81
C CYS A 16 -23.61 -2.51 2.14
N ILE A 17 -24.21 -1.34 1.97
CA ILE A 17 -23.56 -0.15 1.44
C ILE A 17 -22.45 0.32 2.40
N GLY A 18 -22.75 0.36 3.69
CA GLY A 18 -21.78 0.71 4.73
C GLY A 18 -20.58 -0.25 4.75
N TYR A 19 -20.81 -1.56 4.65
CA TYR A 19 -19.76 -2.57 4.57
C TYR A 19 -18.94 -2.50 3.28
N TYR A 20 -19.61 -2.22 2.15
CA TYR A 20 -18.97 -2.04 0.84
C TYR A 20 -18.11 -0.76 0.78
N PHE A 21 -18.48 0.29 1.51
CA PHE A 21 -17.65 1.50 1.66
C PHE A 21 -16.64 1.41 2.82
N TYR A 22 -16.89 0.58 3.83
CA TYR A 22 -15.97 0.32 4.94
C TYR A 22 -14.72 -0.45 4.49
N THR A 23 -14.83 -1.19 3.39
CA THR A 23 -13.67 -1.62 2.62
C THR A 23 -13.12 -0.41 1.87
N GLU A 24 -12.30 0.39 2.56
CA GLU A 24 -11.43 1.35 1.88
C GLU A 24 -10.73 0.61 0.74
N SER A 25 -10.88 1.11 -0.50
CA SER A 25 -10.14 0.55 -1.63
C SER A 25 -8.66 0.54 -1.26
N ASP A 26 -7.94 -0.57 -1.45
CA ASP A 26 -6.51 -0.68 -1.10
C ASP A 26 -5.68 0.47 -1.70
N MET A 27 -6.13 1.04 -2.83
CA MET A 27 -5.54 2.24 -3.44
C MET A 27 -5.70 3.50 -2.57
N TYR A 28 -6.84 3.68 -1.90
CA TYR A 28 -7.04 4.78 -0.96
C TYR A 28 -6.10 4.67 0.24
N ILE A 29 -5.97 3.47 0.82
CA ILE A 29 -5.05 3.19 1.93
C ILE A 29 -3.62 3.53 1.53
N LEU A 30 -3.18 3.04 0.37
CA LEU A 30 -1.86 3.35 -0.17
C LEU A 30 -1.69 4.83 -0.45
N LYS A 31 -2.75 5.54 -0.87
CA LYS A 31 -2.70 7.00 -1.11
C LYS A 31 -2.53 7.77 0.19
N LYS A 32 -3.30 7.42 1.22
CA LYS A 32 -3.17 8.00 2.57
C LYS A 32 -1.76 7.78 3.09
N PHE A 33 -1.32 6.53 3.12
CA PHE A 33 0.03 6.13 3.57
C PHE A 33 1.15 6.88 2.83
N SER A 34 1.10 6.91 1.50
CA SER A 34 2.13 7.57 0.68
C SER A 34 2.18 9.08 0.93
N ASN A 35 1.02 9.71 1.08
CA ASN A 35 0.94 11.13 1.43
C ASN A 35 1.50 11.41 2.83
N GLU A 36 1.25 10.52 3.80
CA GLU A 36 1.76 10.67 5.17
C GLU A 36 3.28 10.55 5.25
N ILE A 37 3.88 9.63 4.48
CA ILE A 37 5.34 9.49 4.40
C ILE A 37 5.99 10.81 3.99
N VAL A 38 5.47 11.45 2.94
CA VAL A 38 6.07 12.66 2.38
C VAL A 38 5.70 13.94 3.14
N LYS A 39 4.69 13.90 4.02
CA LYS A 39 4.35 15.04 4.89
C LYS A 39 5.47 15.28 5.91
N ASN A 40 5.87 16.54 6.05
CA ASN A 40 6.99 16.92 6.93
C ASN A 40 6.71 16.67 8.42
N THR A 41 5.44 16.67 8.83
CA THR A 41 5.02 16.63 10.24
C THR A 41 4.94 15.21 10.82
N SER A 42 4.85 14.19 9.98
CA SER A 42 4.61 12.82 10.45
C SER A 42 5.92 12.09 10.71
N ASN A 43 6.03 11.46 11.89
CA ASN A 43 7.12 10.54 12.22
C ASN A 43 6.91 9.23 11.43
N VAL A 44 7.92 8.81 10.68
CA VAL A 44 7.88 7.59 9.86
C VAL A 44 7.67 6.35 10.72
N ASP A 45 8.16 6.36 11.97
CA ASP A 45 7.94 5.25 12.90
C ASP A 45 6.45 5.03 13.19
N ASN A 46 5.73 6.10 13.52
CA ASN A 46 4.28 6.05 13.76
C ASN A 46 3.50 5.59 12.52
N ILE A 47 3.90 6.02 11.33
CA ILE A 47 3.28 5.60 10.06
C ILE A 47 3.43 4.09 9.86
N ILE A 48 4.62 3.54 10.16
CA ILE A 48 4.90 2.10 10.06
C ILE A 48 4.02 1.34 11.06
N GLU A 49 3.90 1.81 12.29
CA GLU A 49 3.05 1.18 13.32
C GLU A 49 1.57 1.18 12.95
N GLU A 50 1.06 2.27 12.36
CA GLU A 50 -0.34 2.38 11.95
C GLU A 50 -0.66 1.52 10.72
N HIS A 51 0.22 1.49 9.72
CA HIS A 51 -0.12 0.98 8.38
C HIS A 51 0.57 -0.30 7.97
N VAL A 52 1.76 -0.59 8.50
CA VAL A 52 2.63 -1.65 7.96
C VAL A 52 2.58 -2.90 8.83
N LYS A 53 2.47 -4.07 8.20
CA LYS A 53 2.70 -5.36 8.85
C LYS A 53 4.18 -5.69 8.77
N TYR A 54 4.82 -5.92 9.92
CA TYR A 54 6.26 -6.11 9.98
C TYR A 54 6.72 -7.11 11.04
N THR A 55 7.93 -7.66 10.83
CA THR A 55 8.80 -8.24 11.87
C THR A 55 9.67 -7.15 12.50
N SER A 56 10.34 -7.40 13.63
CA SER A 56 11.27 -6.40 14.22
C SER A 56 12.37 -5.98 13.23
N LYS A 57 12.89 -6.92 12.44
CA LYS A 57 13.86 -6.63 11.37
C LYS A 57 13.21 -5.85 10.22
N GLY A 58 12.01 -6.25 9.81
CA GLY A 58 11.22 -5.56 8.80
C GLY A 58 10.86 -4.12 9.17
N LYS A 59 10.67 -3.80 10.46
CA LYS A 59 10.45 -2.43 10.95
C LYS A 59 11.65 -1.53 10.64
N ILE A 60 12.86 -1.97 10.99
CA ILE A 60 14.11 -1.23 10.76
C ILE A 60 14.31 -0.94 9.26
N LEU A 61 14.01 -1.93 8.42
CA LEU A 61 14.19 -1.79 6.99
C LEU A 61 13.11 -0.92 6.34
N SER A 62 11.87 -1.05 6.80
CA SER A 62 10.78 -0.15 6.39
C SER A 62 11.12 1.29 6.77
N LEU A 63 11.65 1.53 7.98
CA LEU A 63 12.13 2.85 8.40
C LEU A 63 13.17 3.41 7.42
N TYR A 64 14.14 2.59 7.00
CA TYR A 64 15.16 3.02 6.05
C TYR A 64 14.55 3.41 4.70
N VAL A 65 13.75 2.52 4.09
CA VAL A 65 13.13 2.75 2.77
C VAL A 65 12.21 3.97 2.79
N LEU A 66 11.34 4.08 3.81
CA LEU A 66 10.38 5.17 3.88
C LEU A 66 11.05 6.53 4.19
N ASN A 67 12.12 6.56 4.99
CA ASN A 67 12.92 7.77 5.17
C ASN A 67 13.64 8.18 3.88
N PHE A 68 14.18 7.22 3.13
CA PHE A 68 14.76 7.48 1.82
C PHE A 68 13.74 8.12 0.87
N ILE A 69 12.55 7.50 0.73
CA ILE A 69 11.44 8.05 -0.07
C ILE A 69 11.11 9.49 0.37
N LYS A 70 10.97 9.72 1.68
CA LYS A 70 10.68 11.04 2.24
C LYS A 70 11.76 12.08 1.91
N GLN A 71 13.03 11.69 1.92
CA GLN A 71 14.15 12.59 1.60
C GLN A 71 14.23 12.89 0.11
N GLU A 72 14.15 11.87 -0.75
CA GLU A 72 14.24 12.05 -2.19
C GLU A 72 13.04 12.82 -2.75
N TYR A 73 11.83 12.56 -2.26
CA TYR A 73 10.63 13.29 -2.69
C TYR A 73 10.70 14.79 -2.36
N LYS A 74 11.44 15.20 -1.32
CA LYS A 74 11.65 16.63 -1.03
C LYS A 74 12.47 17.33 -2.10
N LYS A 75 13.36 16.61 -2.79
CA LYS A 75 14.23 17.16 -3.84
C LYS A 75 13.45 17.36 -5.15
N ASN A 76 12.59 16.40 -5.49
CA ASN A 76 11.72 16.47 -6.65
C ASN A 76 10.29 16.06 -6.27
N LYS A 77 9.44 17.07 -6.07
CA LYS A 77 8.04 16.91 -5.66
C LYS A 77 7.15 16.74 -6.88
N GLU A 78 6.57 15.56 -7.02
CA GLU A 78 5.63 15.25 -8.09
C GLU A 78 4.31 14.70 -7.54
N GLN A 79 3.33 14.54 -8.42
CA GLN A 79 2.08 13.90 -8.03
C GLN A 79 2.34 12.42 -7.70
N ILE A 80 1.98 12.01 -6.48
CA ILE A 80 1.96 10.59 -6.11
C ILE A 80 0.89 9.88 -6.93
N ILE A 81 1.22 8.82 -7.66
CA ILE A 81 0.28 8.02 -8.45
C ILE A 81 0.35 6.56 -8.00
N ILE A 82 -0.80 5.89 -7.95
CA ILE A 82 -0.90 4.49 -7.54
C ILE A 82 -1.42 3.70 -8.72
N TYR A 83 -0.68 2.65 -9.07
CA TYR A 83 -1.03 1.72 -10.11
C TYR A 83 -1.37 0.37 -9.49
N SER A 84 -2.43 -0.25 -9.98
CA SER A 84 -2.59 -1.69 -9.88
C SER A 84 -1.44 -2.41 -10.60
N ARG A 85 -1.23 -3.68 -10.28
CA ARG A 85 -0.29 -4.54 -11.03
C ARG A 85 -0.54 -4.51 -12.53
N GLU A 86 -1.80 -4.47 -12.95
CA GLU A 86 -2.21 -4.56 -14.34
C GLU A 86 -1.87 -3.28 -15.12
N GLU A 87 -2.02 -2.12 -14.49
CA GLU A 87 -1.62 -0.82 -15.05
C GLU A 87 -0.09 -0.70 -15.12
N ALA A 88 0.61 -1.23 -14.12
CA ALA A 88 2.07 -1.18 -14.04
C ALA A 88 2.79 -2.10 -15.04
N LYS A 89 2.13 -3.16 -15.56
CA LYS A 89 2.71 -4.08 -16.57
C LYS A 89 3.25 -3.38 -17.82
N LYS A 90 2.74 -2.18 -18.13
CA LYS A 90 3.22 -1.35 -19.25
C LYS A 90 4.65 -0.83 -19.02
N TYR A 91 5.09 -0.77 -17.76
CA TYR A 91 6.35 -0.12 -17.36
C TYR A 91 7.26 -1.04 -16.53
N ARG A 92 6.72 -2.09 -15.91
CA ARG A 92 7.48 -3.05 -15.08
C ARG A 92 6.97 -4.48 -15.24
N GLN A 93 7.89 -5.43 -15.33
CA GLN A 93 7.59 -6.87 -15.49
C GLN A 93 8.09 -7.71 -14.31
N ASP A 94 8.11 -7.14 -13.11
CA ASP A 94 8.67 -7.81 -11.93
C ASP A 94 7.88 -9.10 -11.59
N LYS A 95 8.61 -10.20 -11.39
CA LYS A 95 8.04 -11.46 -10.90
C LYS A 95 7.99 -11.45 -9.37
N ILE A 96 6.96 -10.79 -8.84
CA ILE A 96 6.65 -10.81 -7.40
C ILE A 96 5.64 -11.92 -7.12
N VAL A 97 6.01 -12.84 -6.23
CA VAL A 97 5.15 -13.92 -5.74
C VAL A 97 4.28 -13.37 -4.62
N LEU A 98 2.97 -13.51 -4.78
CA LEU A 98 1.97 -13.07 -3.81
C LEU A 98 1.45 -14.28 -3.04
N LYS A 99 1.23 -14.12 -1.74
CA LYS A 99 0.46 -15.09 -0.94
C LYS A 99 -1.02 -14.99 -1.32
N GLU A 100 -1.82 -15.97 -0.91
CA GLU A 100 -3.25 -15.99 -1.18
C GLU A 100 -3.92 -14.69 -0.71
N LYS A 101 -4.76 -14.07 -1.56
CA LYS A 101 -5.50 -12.81 -1.30
C LYS A 101 -4.65 -11.56 -1.14
N GLU A 102 -3.32 -11.64 -1.28
CA GLU A 102 -2.48 -10.46 -1.39
C GLU A 102 -2.64 -9.76 -2.74
N LYS A 103 -2.54 -8.44 -2.73
CA LYS A 103 -2.61 -7.62 -3.93
C LYS A 103 -1.35 -6.78 -4.04
N LEU A 104 -0.80 -6.71 -5.26
CA LEU A 104 0.36 -5.90 -5.59
C LEU A 104 -0.06 -4.58 -6.21
N TYR A 105 0.50 -3.50 -5.68
CA TYR A 105 0.37 -2.15 -6.20
C TYR A 105 1.75 -1.53 -6.40
N TYR A 106 1.82 -0.50 -7.24
CA TYR A 106 3.01 0.30 -7.43
C TYR A 106 2.68 1.75 -7.10
N VAL A 107 3.50 2.36 -6.26
CA VAL A 107 3.39 3.78 -5.92
C VAL A 107 4.53 4.53 -6.60
N LYS A 108 4.16 5.45 -7.48
CA LYS A 108 5.06 6.43 -8.09
C LYS A 108 5.08 7.68 -7.22
N PHE A 109 6.22 8.00 -6.65
CA PHE A 109 6.46 9.26 -5.92
C PHE A 109 7.02 10.35 -6.83
N ASN A 110 7.82 9.97 -7.83
CA ASN A 110 8.25 10.79 -8.97
C ASN A 110 8.69 9.88 -10.13
N ASP A 111 9.15 10.44 -11.24
CA ASP A 111 9.61 9.70 -12.42
C ASP A 111 10.67 8.60 -12.14
N GLU A 112 11.52 8.80 -11.12
CA GLU A 112 12.60 7.87 -10.76
C GLU A 112 12.23 6.91 -9.63
N MET A 113 11.22 7.25 -8.82
CA MET A 113 10.83 6.54 -7.61
C MET A 113 9.48 5.85 -7.77
N ILE A 114 9.53 4.62 -8.28
CA ILE A 114 8.36 3.73 -8.35
C ILE A 114 8.65 2.50 -7.50
N PHE A 115 7.89 2.36 -6.40
CA PHE A 115 8.08 1.28 -5.43
C PHE A 115 6.87 0.34 -5.41
N PRO A 116 7.10 -0.98 -5.35
CA PRO A 116 6.05 -1.95 -5.20
C PRO A 116 5.65 -2.08 -3.73
N PHE A 117 4.34 -2.17 -3.48
CA PHE A 117 3.75 -2.40 -2.17
C PHE A 117 2.74 -3.54 -2.27
N ILE A 118 2.76 -4.43 -1.29
CA ILE A 118 1.76 -5.47 -1.16
C ILE A 118 0.75 -5.03 -0.11
N VAL A 119 -0.54 -5.22 -0.37
CA VAL A 119 -1.59 -5.06 0.62
C VAL A 119 -2.16 -6.45 0.90
N ASN A 120 -2.21 -6.81 2.18
CA ASN A 120 -2.76 -8.09 2.60
C ASN A 120 -4.29 -8.04 2.74
N ASN A 121 -4.90 -9.17 3.09
CA ASN A 121 -6.33 -9.32 3.31
C ASN A 121 -6.88 -8.48 4.49
N ASP A 122 -6.02 -8.05 5.41
CA ASP A 122 -6.36 -7.18 6.55
C ASP A 122 -6.13 -5.70 6.21
N SER A 123 -5.91 -5.39 4.93
CA SER A 123 -5.63 -4.05 4.44
C SER A 123 -4.40 -3.39 5.08
N LYS A 124 -3.46 -4.21 5.57
CA LYS A 124 -2.14 -3.79 6.04
C LYS A 124 -1.13 -3.85 4.91
N ILE A 125 -0.24 -2.86 4.91
CA ILE A 125 0.80 -2.70 3.90
C ILE A 125 1.98 -3.58 4.27
N ILE A 126 2.54 -4.25 3.28
CA ILE A 126 3.80 -4.97 3.35
C ILE A 126 4.73 -4.24 2.41
N VAL A 127 5.77 -3.64 3.01
CA VAL A 127 6.76 -2.88 2.25
C VAL A 127 7.73 -3.87 1.63
N LEU A 128 7.90 -3.77 0.31
CA LEU A 128 8.91 -4.54 -0.41
C LEU A 128 10.20 -3.75 -0.46
N MET A 129 11.27 -4.37 -0.02
CA MET A 129 12.61 -3.81 -0.13
C MET A 129 13.16 -4.22 -1.50
N ILE A 130 13.33 -3.25 -2.39
CA ILE A 130 14.03 -3.51 -3.65
C ILE A 130 15.52 -3.41 -3.38
N LEU A 131 16.17 -4.54 -3.10
CA LEU A 131 17.61 -4.69 -3.26
C LEU A 131 17.88 -5.32 -4.63
N THR A 132 17.82 -4.53 -5.70
CA THR A 132 18.21 -5.02 -7.02
C THR A 132 19.74 -5.11 -7.10
N LYS A 133 20.28 -6.33 -6.99
CA LYS A 133 21.58 -6.66 -7.59
C LYS A 133 21.32 -7.01 -9.06
N GLY A 134 21.42 -6.02 -9.95
CA GLY A 134 21.34 -6.25 -11.40
C GLY A 134 19.95 -6.60 -11.95
N SER A 135 19.87 -6.68 -13.27
CA SER A 135 18.66 -6.69 -14.09
C SER A 135 17.78 -7.95 -14.02
N GLU A 136 18.09 -8.93 -13.15
CA GLU A 136 17.44 -10.25 -13.18
C GLU A 136 17.10 -10.83 -11.78
N GLY A 137 16.88 -9.98 -10.78
CA GLY A 137 16.56 -10.43 -9.41
C GLY A 137 15.07 -10.77 -9.20
N THR A 138 14.78 -11.97 -8.71
CA THR A 138 13.47 -12.30 -8.12
C THR A 138 13.33 -11.55 -6.79
N LEU A 139 12.36 -10.64 -6.67
CA LEU A 139 12.09 -9.83 -5.46
C LEU A 139 11.50 -10.64 -4.28
N SER A 140 11.65 -11.97 -4.25
CA SER A 140 10.84 -12.85 -3.41
C SER A 140 11.21 -12.89 -1.92
N GLU A 141 12.37 -12.37 -1.50
CA GLU A 141 12.84 -12.53 -0.10
C GLU A 141 12.94 -11.22 0.69
N SER A 142 12.46 -10.11 0.15
CA SER A 142 12.68 -8.79 0.74
C SER A 142 11.38 -8.13 1.17
N ARG A 143 10.66 -8.77 2.09
CA ARG A 143 9.35 -8.35 2.58
C ARG A 143 9.44 -7.88 4.02
N SER A 144 8.69 -6.84 4.40
CA SER A 144 8.68 -6.38 5.81
C SER A 144 8.10 -7.41 6.78
N ASP A 145 7.26 -8.34 6.30
CA ASP A 145 6.58 -9.36 7.10
C ASP A 145 7.38 -10.69 7.25
N GLN A 146 8.64 -10.71 6.82
CA GLN A 146 9.57 -11.85 6.91
C GLN A 146 10.89 -11.43 7.58
#